data_AF-A0A536EAN5-F1
#
_entry.id   AF-A0A536EAN5-F1
#
_cell.length_a   1.000
_cell.length_b   1.000
_cell.length_c   1.000
_cell.angle_alpha   90.00
_cell.angle_beta   90.00
_cell.angle_gamma   90.00
#
_symmetry.space_group_name_H-M   'P 1'
#
loop_
_entity.id
_entity.type
_entity.pdbx_description
1 polymer ?
#
loop_
_entity_poly.entity_id
_entity_poly.type
_entity_poly.pdbx_seq_one_letter_code
_entity_poly.pdbx_strand_id
1 'polypeptide(L)'
;MRRTRPSRHRVGRRTRPPHHPRLNWKGVASREGQGGTVKRTFQRAASRLATVLGLGFLLAAAAFIGAMPAAAASGIGVYVGYADSSHPNVTHFPTPWAGSPNVIFEGCPLTSACVFDAGAVQVINNSGSAVTVNSVAVTVGSCTFSGWPSVVLPNGGSLIVTQTAPVPTEGCSGPAQLDSSDIGTLPNCAQDNIVPVVEVTINGTTTSYTDSGKVLNTGGTDGGVCSGNESTQWTKVGTGPCAGSQLSLDPSTQTHGVGTTATVTATFTNTCGQPLQNVSVQFAIPAGPNAGRTGSATTNASGQATFSYVGVATGTDTVSASVTNTAGTIPTNNVNVIWIAFAPGGGAFVIGDLEDISGAQAYWWGAQWWKADHLSSGLAPASFKGYENGNASPWCGQTWTTRPGNSSKPPKSVPSVMAVLVTSHVTKNGPVISGDIVHIVLVQTNRGYAANPGHIGTGKIIATIC
;
A
#
# COMPACT_ATOMS: atom_id res chain seq x y z
N MET A 1 -23.30 31.58 -57.16
CA MET A 1 -23.16 30.85 -58.44
C MET A 1 -21.94 29.93 -58.34
N ARG A 2 -22.13 28.64 -58.03
CA ARG A 2 -21.96 27.51 -58.97
C ARG A 2 -20.72 27.61 -59.88
N ARG A 3 -19.72 26.76 -59.65
CA ARG A 3 -19.45 25.60 -60.54
C ARG A 3 -18.42 24.63 -59.94
N THR A 4 -18.73 23.36 -60.18
CA THR A 4 -18.11 22.11 -59.72
C THR A 4 -17.37 21.41 -60.86
N ARG A 5 -16.34 20.61 -60.49
CA ARG A 5 -15.84 19.32 -61.09
C ARG A 5 -15.00 19.37 -62.39
N PRO A 6 -14.28 18.28 -62.78
CA PRO A 6 -13.96 17.00 -62.08
C PRO A 6 -12.51 16.42 -62.25
N SER A 7 -12.32 15.28 -61.57
CA SER A 7 -11.25 14.27 -61.51
C SER A 7 -10.62 13.72 -62.81
N ARG A 8 -9.41 13.15 -62.69
CA ARG A 8 -8.99 11.92 -63.43
C ARG A 8 -8.08 10.99 -62.60
N HIS A 9 -8.48 9.71 -62.56
CA HIS A 9 -7.72 8.53 -62.16
C HIS A 9 -6.64 8.15 -63.19
N ARG A 10 -5.54 7.51 -62.75
CA ARG A 10 -4.78 6.57 -63.59
C ARG A 10 -4.23 5.40 -62.76
N VAL A 11 -4.39 4.21 -63.34
CA VAL A 11 -4.09 2.86 -62.84
C VAL A 11 -2.72 2.38 -63.37
N GLY A 12 -2.05 1.48 -62.63
CA GLY A 12 -0.94 0.62 -63.06
C GLY A 12 0.33 0.81 -62.22
N ARG A 13 1.10 -0.21 -61.81
CA ARG A 13 1.26 -1.59 -62.30
C ARG A 13 2.00 -2.40 -61.21
N ARG A 14 1.64 -3.68 -61.04
CA ARG A 14 2.31 -4.66 -60.16
C ARG A 14 3.68 -5.08 -60.74
N THR A 15 4.68 -5.26 -59.88
CA THR A 15 5.93 -5.99 -60.18
C THR A 15 6.30 -6.94 -59.03
N ARG A 16 6.71 -8.17 -59.41
CA ARG A 16 7.05 -9.33 -58.57
C ARG A 16 8.36 -9.17 -57.77
N PRO A 17 8.59 -9.94 -56.69
CA PRO A 17 9.88 -10.06 -56.01
C PRO A 17 10.73 -11.24 -56.55
N PRO A 18 12.07 -11.20 -56.47
CA PRO A 18 12.93 -12.34 -56.74
C PRO A 18 13.34 -13.12 -55.46
N HIS A 19 13.65 -14.40 -55.68
CA HIS A 19 14.05 -15.42 -54.71
C HIS A 19 15.58 -15.51 -54.50
N HIS A 20 15.99 -15.83 -53.25
CA HIS A 20 17.10 -16.71 -52.81
C HIS A 20 18.58 -16.29 -53.01
N PRO A 21 19.56 -16.75 -52.18
CA PRO A 21 19.71 -18.15 -51.74
C PRO A 21 20.16 -18.46 -50.28
N ARG A 22 20.00 -19.76 -49.96
CA ARG A 22 20.40 -20.47 -48.74
C ARG A 22 21.89 -20.86 -48.81
N LEU A 23 22.59 -20.77 -47.68
CA LEU A 23 23.93 -21.31 -47.47
C LEU A 23 23.86 -22.68 -46.78
N ASN A 24 24.73 -23.57 -47.23
CA ASN A 24 24.83 -24.99 -46.90
C ASN A 24 26.21 -25.20 -46.27
N TRP A 25 26.32 -25.83 -45.10
CA TRP A 25 27.62 -26.23 -44.52
C TRP A 25 27.60 -27.73 -44.21
N LYS A 26 28.46 -28.48 -44.90
CA LYS A 26 28.81 -29.88 -44.60
C LYS A 26 30.10 -29.93 -43.78
N GLY A 27 30.03 -30.65 -42.65
CA GLY A 27 30.99 -31.67 -42.16
C GLY A 27 32.46 -31.35 -41.97
N VAL A 28 32.95 -31.58 -40.75
CA VAL A 28 34.28 -32.18 -40.50
C VAL A 28 34.13 -33.20 -39.37
N ALA A 29 34.73 -34.38 -39.57
CA ALA A 29 34.80 -35.51 -38.67
C ALA A 29 36.25 -35.72 -38.17
N SER A 30 36.40 -36.30 -36.98
CA SER A 30 37.57 -37.06 -36.54
C SER A 30 37.08 -38.06 -35.48
N ARG A 31 36.98 -39.36 -35.79
CA ARG A 31 37.98 -40.44 -35.56
C ARG A 31 38.51 -40.50 -34.11
N GLU A 32 38.79 -41.63 -33.47
CA GLU A 32 38.51 -43.08 -33.59
C GLU A 32 39.38 -43.75 -32.48
N GLY A 33 38.97 -44.90 -31.92
CA GLY A 33 39.89 -45.87 -31.29
C GLY A 33 40.02 -45.82 -29.75
N GLN A 34 40.12 -46.92 -29.01
CA GLN A 34 40.36 -48.32 -29.34
C GLN A 34 39.93 -49.27 -28.20
N GLY A 35 39.66 -50.53 -28.58
CA GLY A 35 39.95 -51.74 -27.78
C GLY A 35 38.84 -52.17 -26.81
N GLY A 36 38.45 -53.43 -26.69
CA GLY A 36 38.92 -54.70 -27.23
C GLY A 36 38.06 -55.81 -26.62
N THR A 37 37.80 -56.83 -27.42
CA THR A 37 36.93 -57.99 -27.20
C THR A 37 37.35 -58.87 -26.02
N VAL A 38 36.40 -59.53 -25.32
CA VAL A 38 36.32 -61.01 -25.16
C VAL A 38 35.08 -61.40 -24.33
N LYS A 39 34.36 -62.39 -24.87
CA LYS A 39 33.17 -63.07 -24.36
C LYS A 39 33.46 -63.86 -23.07
N ARG A 40 32.50 -63.91 -22.14
CA ARG A 40 32.04 -65.16 -21.49
C ARG A 40 30.74 -64.93 -20.71
N THR A 41 29.73 -65.68 -21.13
CA THR A 41 28.41 -65.87 -20.55
C THR A 41 28.49 -66.55 -19.18
N PHE A 42 27.72 -66.12 -18.17
CA PHE A 42 27.02 -66.99 -17.22
C PHE A 42 26.00 -66.19 -16.35
N GLN A 43 24.72 -66.48 -16.62
CA GLN A 43 23.53 -66.58 -15.76
C GLN A 43 23.34 -65.81 -14.42
N ARG A 44 22.08 -65.33 -14.31
CA ARG A 44 21.18 -65.09 -13.14
C ARG A 44 21.06 -63.67 -12.56
N ALA A 45 20.05 -62.98 -13.10
CA ALA A 45 18.87 -62.41 -12.42
C ALA A 45 19.06 -61.45 -11.24
N ALA A 46 18.79 -60.15 -11.47
CA ALA A 46 17.64 -59.41 -10.93
C ALA A 46 17.85 -57.89 -11.13
N SER A 47 16.97 -57.24 -11.90
CA SER A 47 16.35 -55.95 -11.55
C SER A 47 15.53 -55.41 -12.72
N ARG A 48 14.37 -54.86 -12.36
CA ARG A 48 13.19 -54.62 -13.19
C ARG A 48 13.30 -53.31 -13.95
N LEU A 49 12.92 -53.30 -15.23
CA LEU A 49 12.25 -52.16 -15.85
C LEU A 49 11.24 -52.72 -16.87
N ALA A 50 9.95 -52.54 -16.60
CA ALA A 50 8.85 -53.00 -17.45
C ALA A 50 7.98 -51.81 -17.85
N THR A 51 7.94 -51.54 -19.15
CA THR A 51 6.89 -50.82 -19.88
C THR A 51 5.59 -51.62 -19.89
N VAL A 52 4.42 -51.00 -19.63
CA VAL A 52 3.13 -51.34 -20.27
C VAL A 52 2.20 -50.11 -20.34
N LEU A 53 1.49 -50.01 -21.47
CA LEU A 53 0.35 -49.14 -21.82
C LEU A 53 -0.86 -49.23 -20.86
N GLY A 54 -1.75 -48.22 -20.88
CA GLY A 54 -3.10 -48.35 -20.32
C GLY A 54 -4.05 -47.20 -20.66
N LEU A 55 -5.15 -47.51 -21.34
CA LEU A 55 -6.26 -46.66 -21.73
C LEU A 55 -7.06 -46.09 -20.54
N GLY A 56 -7.71 -44.94 -20.83
CA GLY A 56 -8.88 -44.31 -20.22
C GLY A 56 -9.61 -44.93 -19.03
N PHE A 57 -9.90 -44.07 -18.05
CA PHE A 57 -11.14 -44.09 -17.28
C PHE A 57 -11.55 -42.66 -16.89
N LEU A 58 -12.63 -42.19 -17.52
CA LEU A 58 -13.49 -41.14 -17.01
C LEU A 58 -14.20 -41.71 -15.77
N LEU A 59 -13.87 -41.19 -14.59
CA LEU A 59 -14.65 -41.44 -13.36
C LEU A 59 -15.16 -40.10 -12.85
N ALA A 60 -16.45 -39.89 -13.06
CA ALA A 60 -17.25 -38.92 -12.36
C ALA A 60 -17.24 -39.28 -10.87
N ALA A 61 -16.47 -38.53 -10.07
CA ALA A 61 -16.73 -38.42 -8.65
C ALA A 61 -17.83 -37.36 -8.48
N ALA A 62 -19.07 -37.81 -8.32
CA ALA A 62 -20.16 -36.98 -7.85
C ALA A 62 -19.71 -36.33 -6.53
N ALA A 63 -19.59 -35.01 -6.54
CA ALA A 63 -19.42 -34.24 -5.32
C ALA A 63 -20.64 -34.51 -4.45
N PHE A 64 -20.43 -35.16 -3.31
CA PHE A 64 -21.39 -35.09 -2.21
C PHE A 64 -21.48 -33.63 -1.80
N ILE A 65 -22.51 -32.94 -2.30
CA ILE A 65 -22.95 -31.66 -1.76
C ILE A 65 -23.60 -31.99 -0.42
N GLY A 66 -22.77 -32.18 0.61
CA GLY A 66 -23.19 -31.78 1.94
C GLY A 66 -23.34 -30.27 1.85
N ALA A 67 -24.57 -29.76 1.93
CA ALA A 67 -24.79 -28.33 2.07
C ALA A 67 -24.01 -27.87 3.30
N MET A 68 -22.88 -27.21 3.06
CA MET A 68 -22.22 -26.47 4.12
C MET A 68 -23.21 -25.39 4.56
N PRO A 69 -23.41 -25.17 5.88
CA PRO A 69 -24.27 -24.10 6.33
C PRO A 69 -23.78 -22.78 5.72
N ALA A 70 -24.72 -21.98 5.21
CA ALA A 70 -24.49 -20.72 4.50
C ALA A 70 -23.99 -19.58 5.42
N ALA A 71 -22.97 -19.87 6.24
CA ALA A 71 -22.41 -19.00 7.27
C ALA A 71 -20.92 -18.69 7.03
N ALA A 72 -20.52 -18.63 5.76
CA ALA A 72 -19.31 -17.95 5.31
C ALA A 72 -19.71 -16.96 4.22
N ALA A 73 -20.50 -15.94 4.57
CA ALA A 73 -20.70 -14.80 3.68
C ALA A 73 -19.31 -14.19 3.41
N SER A 74 -18.88 -14.19 2.15
CA SER A 74 -17.52 -13.94 1.64
C SER A 74 -17.00 -12.50 1.82
N GLY A 75 -17.18 -11.92 3.00
CA GLY A 75 -16.80 -10.54 3.33
C GLY A 75 -17.44 -9.99 4.60
N ILE A 76 -18.16 -10.78 5.41
CA ILE A 76 -18.61 -10.35 6.73
C ILE A 76 -17.59 -10.78 7.79
N GLY A 77 -17.15 -9.84 8.63
CA GLY A 77 -16.30 -10.12 9.79
C GLY A 77 -17.05 -9.87 11.09
N VAL A 78 -16.82 -10.72 12.10
CA VAL A 78 -17.32 -10.54 13.47
C VAL A 78 -16.12 -10.47 14.40
N TYR A 79 -16.06 -9.40 15.17
CA TYR A 79 -14.97 -9.08 16.07
C TYR A 79 -15.54 -8.76 17.45
N VAL A 80 -14.73 -9.00 18.46
CA VAL A 80 -15.03 -8.76 19.86
C VAL A 80 -13.95 -7.88 20.45
N GLY A 81 -14.32 -7.08 21.44
CA GLY A 81 -13.42 -6.21 22.17
C GLY A 81 -13.98 -5.96 23.56
N TYR A 82 -13.19 -5.26 24.37
CA TYR A 82 -13.62 -4.78 25.68
C TYR A 82 -13.26 -3.30 25.78
N ALA A 83 -14.22 -2.46 26.15
CA ALA A 83 -14.07 -1.03 26.27
C ALA A 83 -14.08 -0.63 27.74
N ASP A 84 -12.95 -0.09 28.19
CA ASP A 84 -12.77 0.41 29.54
C ASP A 84 -12.27 1.87 29.45
N SER A 85 -13.14 2.78 29.86
CA SER A 85 -12.87 4.22 29.93
C SER A 85 -12.76 4.74 31.36
N SER A 86 -13.06 3.92 32.37
CA SER A 86 -12.80 4.22 33.77
C SER A 86 -11.29 4.19 34.06
N HIS A 87 -10.56 3.34 33.32
CA HIS A 87 -9.11 3.23 33.38
C HIS A 87 -8.49 3.38 31.99
N PRO A 88 -8.48 4.59 31.40
CA PRO A 88 -8.22 4.77 29.98
C PRO A 88 -6.81 4.30 29.57
N ASN A 89 -6.75 3.41 28.57
CA ASN A 89 -5.54 3.08 27.83
C ASN A 89 -5.74 3.36 26.35
N VAL A 90 -5.04 4.37 25.85
CA VAL A 90 -5.21 4.91 24.49
C VAL A 90 -5.04 3.84 23.41
N THR A 91 -4.04 2.96 23.56
CA THR A 91 -3.73 1.96 22.55
C THR A 91 -4.62 0.73 22.64
N HIS A 92 -5.21 0.46 23.80
CA HIS A 92 -6.03 -0.72 24.03
C HIS A 92 -7.53 -0.49 23.81
N PHE A 93 -7.99 0.75 23.97
CA PHE A 93 -9.40 1.09 23.78
C PHE A 93 -9.87 0.74 22.35
N PRO A 94 -10.99 0.00 22.18
CA PRO A 94 -11.49 -0.38 20.86
C PRO A 94 -11.65 0.82 19.91
N THR A 95 -11.00 0.75 18.76
CA THR A 95 -10.95 1.80 17.73
C THR A 95 -11.07 1.14 16.36
N PRO A 96 -12.10 1.47 15.55
CA PRO A 96 -13.05 2.57 15.70
C PRO A 96 -14.08 2.34 16.81
N TRP A 97 -14.76 3.43 17.21
CA TRP A 97 -15.84 3.46 18.20
C TRP A 97 -16.96 4.42 17.75
N ALA A 98 -17.82 4.86 18.67
CA ALA A 98 -18.84 5.87 18.41
C ALA A 98 -18.26 7.13 17.73
N GLY A 99 -18.97 7.65 16.71
CA GLY A 99 -18.56 8.82 15.94
C GLY A 99 -17.51 8.57 14.85
N SER A 100 -16.98 7.36 14.74
CA SER A 100 -16.04 7.01 13.67
C SER A 100 -16.76 6.91 12.30
N PRO A 101 -16.09 7.22 11.18
CA PRO A 101 -16.70 7.16 9.84
C PRO A 101 -17.26 5.77 9.53
N ASN A 102 -18.41 5.70 8.86
CA ASN A 102 -19.05 4.43 8.46
C ASN A 102 -19.36 3.45 9.61
N VAL A 103 -19.43 3.94 10.85
CA VAL A 103 -19.83 3.17 12.03
C VAL A 103 -21.28 3.47 12.38
N ILE A 104 -22.11 2.43 12.44
CA ILE A 104 -23.39 2.45 13.16
C ILE A 104 -23.09 2.00 14.59
N PHE A 105 -23.35 2.86 15.57
CA PHE A 105 -23.03 2.59 16.97
C PHE A 105 -24.31 2.45 17.79
N GLU A 106 -24.56 1.25 18.28
CA GLU A 106 -25.71 0.88 19.10
C GLU A 106 -25.22 0.60 20.53
N GLY A 107 -24.84 1.68 21.21
CA GLY A 107 -24.40 1.67 22.59
C GLY A 107 -24.76 2.98 23.27
N CYS A 108 -24.24 3.19 24.47
CA CYS A 108 -24.46 4.41 25.22
C CYS A 108 -23.92 5.63 24.44
N PRO A 109 -24.76 6.66 24.14
CA PRO A 109 -24.35 7.78 23.28
C PRO A 109 -23.20 8.61 23.87
N LEU A 110 -22.26 9.09 23.05
CA LEU A 110 -21.17 9.98 23.50
C LEU A 110 -21.65 11.32 24.11
N THR A 111 -22.89 11.72 23.85
CA THR A 111 -23.51 12.93 24.44
C THR A 111 -23.97 12.72 25.88
N SER A 112 -24.14 11.47 26.30
CA SER A 112 -24.20 11.08 27.71
C SER A 112 -22.78 10.81 28.19
N ALA A 113 -22.45 11.15 29.43
CA ALA A 113 -21.15 10.83 30.05
C ALA A 113 -21.04 9.32 30.32
N CYS A 114 -21.10 8.49 29.28
CA CYS A 114 -21.02 7.05 29.37
C CYS A 114 -19.60 6.68 29.79
N VAL A 115 -19.49 6.02 30.94
CA VAL A 115 -18.28 5.32 31.34
C VAL A 115 -18.45 3.89 30.86
N PHE A 116 -17.68 3.54 29.84
CA PHE A 116 -17.58 2.17 29.37
C PHE A 116 -16.76 1.34 30.32
N ASP A 117 -17.37 0.23 30.72
CA ASP A 117 -16.75 -0.93 31.34
C ASP A 117 -17.53 -2.14 30.83
N ALA A 118 -17.28 -2.50 29.58
CA ALA A 118 -18.13 -3.45 28.88
C ALA A 118 -17.46 -4.16 27.72
N GLY A 119 -17.92 -5.40 27.50
CA GLY A 119 -17.73 -6.12 26.27
C GLY A 119 -18.37 -5.39 25.08
N ALA A 120 -17.88 -5.68 23.89
CA ALA A 120 -18.41 -5.13 22.67
C ALA A 120 -18.26 -6.09 21.49
N VAL A 121 -19.23 -6.04 20.58
CA VAL A 121 -19.19 -6.79 19.32
C VAL A 121 -19.19 -5.82 18.16
N GLN A 122 -18.27 -6.03 17.21
CA GLN A 122 -18.23 -5.32 15.94
C GLN A 122 -18.54 -6.29 14.78
N VAL A 123 -19.53 -5.93 13.98
CA VAL A 123 -19.84 -6.62 12.72
C VAL A 123 -19.41 -5.73 11.56
N ILE A 124 -18.50 -6.21 10.73
CA ILE A 124 -17.99 -5.52 9.53
C ILE A 124 -18.62 -6.13 8.29
N ASN A 125 -19.10 -5.29 7.37
CA ASN A 125 -19.59 -5.74 6.07
C ASN A 125 -18.69 -5.27 4.92
N ASN A 126 -17.87 -6.18 4.41
CA ASN A 126 -17.07 -6.02 3.19
C ASN A 126 -17.52 -7.01 2.09
N SER A 127 -18.79 -7.44 2.10
CA SER A 127 -19.33 -8.44 1.18
C SER A 127 -19.61 -7.92 -0.24
N GLY A 128 -19.45 -6.62 -0.49
CA GLY A 128 -19.74 -5.98 -1.77
C GLY A 128 -21.19 -5.50 -1.92
N SER A 129 -22.07 -5.73 -0.94
CA SER A 129 -23.46 -5.25 -0.92
C SER A 129 -23.94 -4.99 0.50
N ALA A 130 -25.01 -4.21 0.66
CA ALA A 130 -25.61 -4.01 1.97
C ALA A 130 -26.22 -5.32 2.51
N VAL A 131 -26.12 -5.53 3.82
CA VAL A 131 -26.75 -6.65 4.53
C VAL A 131 -27.61 -6.13 5.67
N THR A 132 -28.61 -6.89 6.09
CA THR A 132 -29.36 -6.57 7.31
C THR A 132 -28.78 -7.39 8.45
N VAL A 133 -28.23 -6.73 9.47
CA VAL A 133 -27.95 -7.36 10.76
C VAL A 133 -29.26 -7.33 11.55
N ASN A 134 -29.90 -8.48 11.66
CA ASN A 134 -31.21 -8.63 12.30
C ASN A 134 -31.10 -8.60 13.83
N SER A 135 -30.06 -9.24 14.37
CA SER A 135 -29.81 -9.27 15.80
C SER A 135 -28.35 -9.63 16.10
N VAL A 136 -27.89 -9.17 17.27
CA VAL A 136 -26.68 -9.64 17.93
C VAL A 136 -27.07 -10.08 19.34
N ALA A 137 -26.59 -11.24 19.77
CA ALA A 137 -26.71 -11.71 21.14
C ALA A 137 -25.34 -12.19 21.65
N VAL A 138 -25.04 -11.88 22.91
CA VAL A 138 -23.82 -12.29 23.60
C VAL A 138 -24.23 -13.10 24.82
N THR A 139 -23.79 -14.36 24.89
CA THR A 139 -24.05 -15.24 26.04
C THR A 139 -22.76 -15.49 26.79
N VAL A 140 -22.78 -15.25 28.10
CA VAL A 140 -21.67 -15.47 29.03
C VAL A 140 -22.23 -16.20 30.24
N GLY A 141 -21.86 -17.47 30.42
CA GLY A 141 -22.43 -18.30 31.47
C GLY A 141 -23.96 -18.40 31.35
N SER A 142 -24.68 -17.96 32.39
CA SER A 142 -26.14 -17.90 32.40
C SER A 142 -26.72 -16.57 31.89
N CYS A 143 -25.89 -15.56 31.63
CA CYS A 143 -26.33 -14.26 31.16
C CYS A 143 -26.42 -14.25 29.63
N THR A 144 -27.47 -13.63 29.10
CA THR A 144 -27.59 -13.35 27.66
C THR A 144 -27.93 -11.87 27.47
N PHE A 145 -27.06 -11.16 26.77
CA PHE A 145 -27.22 -9.77 26.38
C PHE A 145 -27.69 -9.70 24.94
N SER A 146 -28.85 -9.10 24.71
CA SER A 146 -29.47 -8.96 23.38
C SER A 146 -30.43 -7.77 23.40
N GLY A 147 -31.02 -7.42 22.25
CA GLY A 147 -32.05 -6.38 22.15
C GLY A 147 -31.62 -5.09 21.46
N TRP A 148 -30.38 -5.02 20.93
CA TRP A 148 -29.99 -3.95 20.00
C TRP A 148 -30.87 -3.98 18.73
N PRO A 149 -31.17 -2.82 18.13
CA PRO A 149 -32.05 -2.74 16.98
C PRO A 149 -31.45 -3.42 15.75
N SER A 150 -32.33 -3.86 14.84
CA SER A 150 -31.90 -4.33 13.52
C SER A 150 -31.41 -3.15 12.68
N VAL A 151 -30.30 -3.36 11.97
CA VAL A 151 -29.69 -2.32 11.13
C VAL A 151 -29.42 -2.84 9.72
N VAL A 152 -29.60 -1.97 8.72
CA VAL A 152 -29.07 -2.20 7.37
C VAL A 152 -27.63 -1.70 7.36
N LEU A 153 -26.69 -2.62 7.25
CA LEU A 153 -25.26 -2.35 7.26
C LEU A 153 -24.74 -2.25 5.81
N PRO A 154 -24.33 -1.05 5.33
CA PRO A 154 -23.79 -0.88 3.99
C PRO A 154 -22.48 -1.64 3.78
N ASN A 155 -22.10 -1.87 2.52
CA ASN A 155 -20.76 -2.34 2.19
C ASN A 155 -19.70 -1.31 2.61
N GLY A 156 -18.61 -1.76 3.21
CA GLY A 156 -17.59 -0.95 3.87
C GLY A 156 -17.99 -0.46 5.28
N GLY A 157 -19.21 -0.71 5.75
CA GLY A 157 -19.68 -0.27 7.05
C GLY A 157 -19.37 -1.22 8.19
N SER A 158 -19.46 -0.73 9.42
CA SER A 158 -19.46 -1.57 10.63
C SER A 158 -20.57 -1.21 11.61
N LEU A 159 -21.20 -2.21 12.20
CA LEU A 159 -22.04 -2.09 13.39
C LEU A 159 -21.17 -2.35 14.62
N ILE A 160 -21.30 -1.53 15.66
CA ILE A 160 -20.76 -1.78 16.99
C ILE A 160 -21.93 -1.83 17.98
N VAL A 161 -22.03 -2.91 18.73
CA VAL A 161 -22.99 -3.06 19.85
C VAL A 161 -22.23 -3.21 21.16
N THR A 162 -22.70 -2.54 22.20
CA THR A 162 -22.10 -2.58 23.55
C THR A 162 -23.14 -2.17 24.61
N GLN A 163 -22.74 -1.91 25.85
CA GLN A 163 -23.61 -1.38 26.91
C GLN A 163 -24.42 -0.17 26.41
N THR A 164 -25.68 -0.09 26.79
CA THR A 164 -26.59 1.00 26.39
C THR A 164 -26.92 1.95 27.54
N ALA A 165 -26.54 1.62 28.78
CA ALA A 165 -26.70 2.49 29.95
C ALA A 165 -25.43 3.31 30.26
N PRO A 166 -25.57 4.51 30.89
CA PRO A 166 -24.43 5.38 31.20
C PRO A 166 -23.52 4.88 32.33
N VAL A 167 -24.07 4.05 33.22
CA VAL A 167 -23.35 3.46 34.37
C VAL A 167 -23.46 1.95 34.22
N PRO A 168 -22.35 1.20 34.28
CA PRO A 168 -22.41 -0.24 34.39
C PRO A 168 -23.19 -0.55 35.67
N THR A 169 -24.29 -1.28 35.51
CA THR A 169 -24.95 -1.88 36.66
C THR A 169 -24.64 -3.36 36.55
N GLU A 170 -24.15 -3.96 37.63
CA GLU A 170 -23.89 -5.39 37.66
C GLU A 170 -25.18 -6.17 37.31
N GLY A 171 -25.05 -7.28 36.58
CA GLY A 171 -26.16 -8.19 36.34
C GLY A 171 -26.22 -8.83 34.94
N CYS A 172 -27.11 -9.81 34.83
CA CYS A 172 -27.36 -10.57 33.60
C CYS A 172 -28.41 -9.95 32.67
N SER A 173 -28.89 -8.73 32.94
CA SER A 173 -29.97 -8.11 32.17
C SER A 173 -29.43 -7.21 31.06
N GLY A 174 -29.39 -7.72 29.83
CA GLY A 174 -28.99 -6.95 28.65
C GLY A 174 -30.13 -6.23 27.93
N PRO A 175 -29.80 -5.28 27.02
CA PRO A 175 -28.45 -4.86 26.60
C PRO A 175 -27.90 -3.67 27.40
N ALA A 176 -28.55 -3.29 28.51
CA ALA A 176 -28.18 -2.12 29.30
C ALA A 176 -26.78 -2.24 29.94
N GLN A 177 -26.39 -3.45 30.35
CA GLN A 177 -25.26 -3.69 31.23
C GLN A 177 -23.98 -4.12 30.48
N LEU A 178 -23.94 -5.29 29.83
CA LEU A 178 -22.77 -5.89 29.12
C LEU A 178 -21.40 -5.69 29.80
N ASP A 179 -21.39 -5.55 31.12
CA ASP A 179 -20.20 -5.69 31.95
C ASP A 179 -19.92 -7.20 32.09
N SER A 180 -19.22 -7.73 31.09
CA SER A 180 -19.10 -9.18 30.90
C SER A 180 -17.88 -9.79 31.58
N SER A 181 -16.94 -8.97 32.05
CA SER A 181 -15.88 -9.41 32.97
C SER A 181 -16.46 -9.74 34.34
N ASP A 182 -17.55 -9.08 34.73
CA ASP A 182 -18.25 -9.26 36.00
C ASP A 182 -19.24 -10.45 36.06
N ILE A 183 -19.10 -11.45 35.19
CA ILE A 183 -20.05 -12.58 35.17
C ILE A 183 -19.42 -13.82 35.78
N GLY A 184 -19.81 -14.18 37.01
CA GLY A 184 -19.32 -15.38 37.70
C GLY A 184 -19.17 -15.17 39.20
N THR A 185 -18.09 -15.70 39.79
CA THR A 185 -17.77 -15.55 41.22
C THR A 185 -17.13 -14.19 41.52
N LEU A 186 -17.89 -13.11 41.57
CA LEU A 186 -17.33 -11.76 41.78
C LEU A 186 -16.85 -11.44 43.20
N PRO A 187 -15.95 -10.43 43.35
CA PRO A 187 -14.94 -9.98 42.39
C PRO A 187 -13.74 -10.92 42.47
N ASN A 188 -13.18 -11.33 41.33
CA ASN A 188 -12.06 -12.27 41.35
C ASN A 188 -11.00 -11.95 40.29
N CYS A 189 -9.73 -12.16 40.68
CA CYS A 189 -8.61 -12.28 39.75
C CYS A 189 -8.44 -13.74 39.28
N ALA A 190 -9.52 -14.53 39.33
CA ALA A 190 -9.47 -15.99 39.18
C ALA A 190 -10.42 -16.45 38.07
N GLN A 191 -9.84 -16.87 36.94
CA GLN A 191 -10.58 -17.27 35.75
C GLN A 191 -11.79 -18.18 36.04
N ASP A 192 -12.98 -17.73 35.64
CA ASP A 192 -14.26 -18.42 35.82
C ASP A 192 -14.50 -19.62 34.87
N ASN A 193 -13.54 -19.96 34.00
CA ASN A 193 -13.66 -20.95 32.92
C ASN A 193 -14.83 -20.74 31.94
N ILE A 194 -15.54 -19.62 32.02
CA ILE A 194 -16.65 -19.29 31.12
C ILE A 194 -16.06 -18.88 29.77
N VAL A 195 -16.66 -19.42 28.70
CA VAL A 195 -16.32 -19.09 27.31
C VAL A 195 -17.53 -18.39 26.69
N PRO A 196 -17.44 -17.09 26.36
CA PRO A 196 -18.52 -16.36 25.72
C PRO A 196 -18.90 -16.91 24.35
N VAL A 197 -20.16 -16.71 23.96
CA VAL A 197 -20.68 -17.03 22.63
C VAL A 197 -21.37 -15.81 22.06
N VAL A 198 -21.07 -15.47 20.81
CA VAL A 198 -21.73 -14.40 20.05
C VAL A 198 -22.60 -15.03 18.97
N GLU A 199 -23.88 -14.71 18.96
CA GLU A 199 -24.79 -15.07 17.88
C GLU A 199 -25.11 -13.82 17.06
N VAL A 200 -24.86 -13.88 15.75
CA VAL A 200 -25.18 -12.80 14.80
C VAL A 200 -26.15 -13.33 13.76
N THR A 201 -27.31 -12.67 13.65
CA THR A 201 -28.29 -12.99 12.61
C THR A 201 -28.16 -11.99 11.47
N ILE A 202 -27.83 -12.46 10.27
CA ILE A 202 -27.66 -11.64 9.07
C ILE A 202 -28.59 -12.15 7.98
N ASN A 203 -29.40 -11.25 7.43
CA ASN A 203 -30.42 -11.58 6.42
C ASN A 203 -31.27 -12.80 6.81
N GLY A 204 -31.66 -12.88 8.09
CA GLY A 204 -32.46 -13.97 8.66
C GLY A 204 -31.69 -15.26 8.98
N THR A 205 -30.37 -15.32 8.75
CA THR A 205 -29.55 -16.49 9.06
C THR A 205 -28.65 -16.24 10.28
N THR A 206 -28.82 -17.04 11.32
CA THR A 206 -28.03 -16.95 12.56
C THR A 206 -26.74 -17.76 12.44
N THR A 207 -25.62 -17.13 12.78
CA THR A 207 -24.32 -17.79 12.94
C THR A 207 -23.85 -17.62 14.39
N SER A 208 -23.41 -18.72 15.00
CA SER A 208 -22.86 -18.73 16.35
C SER A 208 -21.32 -18.76 16.29
N TYR A 209 -20.69 -17.89 17.07
CA TYR A 209 -19.25 -17.74 17.17
C TYR A 209 -18.83 -17.93 18.63
N THR A 210 -18.01 -18.94 18.89
CA THR A 210 -17.39 -19.13 20.20
C THR A 210 -16.23 -18.15 20.37
N ASP A 211 -16.26 -17.32 21.40
CA ASP A 211 -15.13 -16.48 21.78
C ASP A 211 -14.12 -17.28 22.60
N SER A 212 -13.46 -18.26 21.96
CA SER A 212 -12.48 -19.13 22.61
C SER A 212 -11.26 -18.38 23.15
N GLY A 213 -11.05 -17.12 22.73
CA GLY A 213 -10.03 -16.24 23.28
C GLY A 213 -10.45 -15.51 24.55
N LYS A 214 -11.73 -15.60 24.94
CA LYS A 214 -12.29 -14.93 26.13
C LYS A 214 -12.03 -13.41 26.13
N VAL A 215 -12.17 -12.78 24.98
CA VAL A 215 -11.97 -11.33 24.82
C VAL A 215 -13.11 -10.57 25.50
N LEU A 216 -14.35 -11.03 25.32
CA LEU A 216 -15.55 -10.36 25.85
C LEU A 216 -15.59 -10.35 27.37
N ASN A 217 -15.06 -11.36 28.03
CA ASN A 217 -15.02 -11.45 29.49
C ASN A 217 -13.59 -11.37 30.03
N THR A 218 -12.65 -10.76 29.29
CA THR A 218 -11.30 -10.42 29.77
C THR A 218 -10.53 -11.60 30.37
N GLY A 219 -10.72 -12.80 29.82
CA GLY A 219 -10.11 -14.04 30.32
C GLY A 219 -10.86 -14.72 31.47
N GLY A 220 -12.01 -14.18 31.87
CA GLY A 220 -12.81 -14.56 33.04
C GLY A 220 -12.35 -13.86 34.33
N THR A 221 -11.82 -12.64 34.22
CA THR A 221 -11.30 -11.86 35.34
C THR A 221 -11.67 -10.39 35.19
N ASP A 222 -12.01 -9.74 36.29
CA ASP A 222 -12.10 -8.27 36.37
C ASP A 222 -10.67 -7.68 36.36
N GLY A 223 -10.16 -7.44 35.16
CA GLY A 223 -8.88 -6.79 34.91
C GLY A 223 -8.81 -5.34 35.38
N GLY A 224 -9.93 -4.66 35.63
CA GLY A 224 -10.02 -3.30 36.13
C GLY A 224 -9.55 -3.27 37.57
N VAL A 225 -10.08 -4.18 38.38
CA VAL A 225 -9.66 -4.42 39.76
C VAL A 225 -8.29 -5.10 39.83
N CYS A 226 -7.98 -6.05 38.93
CA CYS A 226 -6.77 -6.89 39.06
C CYS A 226 -5.52 -6.32 38.38
N SER A 227 -5.67 -5.52 37.31
CA SER A 227 -4.56 -5.05 36.47
C SER A 227 -4.65 -3.58 36.02
N GLY A 228 -5.74 -2.88 36.38
CA GLY A 228 -5.97 -1.48 36.07
C GLY A 228 -6.86 -1.27 34.86
N ASN A 229 -6.45 -1.66 33.65
CA ASN A 229 -7.24 -1.44 32.43
C ASN A 229 -7.66 -2.77 31.78
N GLU A 230 -8.94 -2.87 31.43
CA GLU A 230 -9.52 -4.06 30.78
C GLU A 230 -9.62 -3.96 29.27
N SER A 231 -9.32 -2.78 28.73
CA SER A 231 -9.53 -2.54 27.31
C SER A 231 -8.77 -3.57 26.47
N THR A 232 -9.47 -4.10 25.48
CA THR A 232 -8.91 -5.01 24.49
C THR A 232 -9.42 -4.57 23.12
N GLN A 233 -8.47 -4.24 22.24
CA GLN A 233 -8.76 -3.82 20.87
C GLN A 233 -9.54 -4.89 20.10
N TRP A 234 -10.22 -4.46 19.03
CA TRP A 234 -10.99 -5.35 18.16
C TRP A 234 -10.20 -6.59 17.75
N THR A 235 -10.70 -7.75 18.15
CA THR A 235 -10.09 -9.05 17.95
C THR A 235 -11.09 -9.96 17.23
N LYS A 236 -10.64 -10.72 16.23
CA LYS A 236 -11.54 -11.65 15.54
C LYS A 236 -12.06 -12.67 16.54
N VAL A 237 -13.39 -12.85 16.59
CA VAL A 237 -14.01 -13.81 17.51
C VAL A 237 -13.42 -15.21 17.30
N GLY A 238 -13.11 -15.89 18.40
CA GLY A 238 -12.46 -17.21 18.39
C GLY A 238 -10.93 -17.17 18.31
N THR A 239 -10.31 -16.00 18.41
CA THR A 239 -8.84 -15.84 18.52
C THR A 239 -8.46 -15.21 19.84
N GLY A 240 -7.22 -15.40 20.29
CA GLY A 240 -6.72 -14.80 21.53
C GLY A 240 -6.67 -13.26 21.47
N PRO A 241 -6.70 -12.57 22.63
CA PRO A 241 -6.85 -11.11 22.69
C PRO A 241 -5.68 -10.38 22.02
N CYS A 242 -6.00 -9.46 21.13
CA CYS A 242 -5.06 -8.58 20.46
C CYS A 242 -5.11 -7.19 21.09
N ALA A 243 -4.72 -7.08 22.37
CA ALA A 243 -5.09 -5.96 23.23
C ALA A 243 -4.71 -4.57 22.72
N GLY A 244 -3.55 -4.40 22.09
CA GLY A 244 -3.06 -3.09 21.68
C GLY A 244 -3.35 -2.74 20.23
N SER A 245 -3.01 -1.50 19.86
CA SER A 245 -3.03 -1.00 18.49
C SER A 245 -1.72 -0.33 18.11
N GLN A 246 -1.44 -0.30 16.81
CA GLN A 246 -0.25 0.29 16.23
C GLN A 246 -0.65 1.16 15.02
N LEU A 247 -0.18 2.41 15.03
CA LEU A 247 -0.33 3.35 13.92
C LEU A 247 1.06 3.68 13.38
N SER A 248 1.32 3.37 12.12
CA SER A 248 2.58 3.72 11.43
C SER A 248 2.31 4.61 10.23
N LEU A 249 3.35 5.36 9.81
CA LEU A 249 3.33 6.20 8.62
C LEU A 249 4.52 5.84 7.74
N ASP A 250 4.24 5.63 6.45
CA ASP A 250 5.22 5.24 5.44
C ASP A 250 5.01 5.99 4.10
N PRO A 251 6.03 6.08 3.24
CA PRO A 251 7.42 5.66 3.48
C PRO A 251 8.12 6.57 4.50
N SER A 252 9.07 6.02 5.26
CA SER A 252 9.84 6.77 6.26
C SER A 252 10.61 7.97 5.67
N THR A 253 11.04 7.87 4.42
CA THR A 253 11.60 8.97 3.63
C THR A 253 11.24 8.83 2.16
N GLN A 254 10.94 9.96 1.52
CA GLN A 254 10.79 10.06 0.06
C GLN A 254 11.35 11.40 -0.42
N THR A 255 11.76 11.45 -1.68
CA THR A 255 12.28 12.66 -2.32
C THR A 255 11.40 13.00 -3.52
N HIS A 256 11.11 14.28 -3.74
CA HIS A 256 10.22 14.75 -4.80
C HIS A 256 10.69 16.10 -5.35
N GLY A 257 10.37 16.39 -6.60
CA GLY A 257 10.59 17.73 -7.17
C GLY A 257 9.63 18.76 -6.57
N VAL A 258 10.06 20.00 -6.38
CA VAL A 258 9.14 21.09 -6.05
C VAL A 258 8.06 21.21 -7.14
N GLY A 259 6.81 21.37 -6.73
CA GLY A 259 5.65 21.40 -7.62
C GLY A 259 5.02 20.03 -7.93
N THR A 260 5.62 18.94 -7.45
CA THR A 260 5.09 17.57 -7.60
C THR A 260 4.34 17.13 -6.35
N THR A 261 3.57 16.05 -6.47
CA THR A 261 2.78 15.48 -5.37
C THR A 261 3.55 14.38 -4.67
N ALA A 262 3.71 14.50 -3.35
CA ALA A 262 4.13 13.42 -2.47
C ALA A 262 2.89 12.77 -1.82
N THR A 263 2.96 11.48 -1.52
CA THR A 263 1.91 10.75 -0.79
C THR A 263 2.52 9.98 0.37
N VAL A 264 1.88 10.03 1.53
CA VAL A 264 2.19 9.17 2.69
C VAL A 264 0.97 8.34 3.04
N THR A 265 1.20 7.14 3.57
CA THR A 265 0.16 6.17 3.93
C THR A 265 0.29 5.84 5.41
N ALA A 266 -0.76 6.15 6.17
CA ALA A 266 -0.90 5.66 7.53
C ALA A 266 -1.48 4.24 7.51
N THR A 267 -0.93 3.34 8.29
CA THR A 267 -1.43 1.96 8.49
C THR A 267 -1.80 1.77 9.95
N PHE A 268 -3.04 1.37 10.22
CA PHE A 268 -3.57 1.17 11.57
C PHE A 268 -4.01 -0.28 11.77
N THR A 269 -3.39 -0.96 12.73
CA THR A 269 -3.66 -2.37 13.05
C THR A 269 -3.79 -2.58 14.55
N ASN A 270 -4.36 -3.72 14.96
CA ASN A 270 -4.14 -4.22 16.32
C ASN A 270 -2.74 -4.88 16.44
N THR A 271 -2.36 -5.32 17.65
CA THR A 271 -1.05 -5.96 17.92
C THR A 271 -0.86 -7.32 17.24
N CYS A 272 -1.92 -7.94 16.74
CA CYS A 272 -1.86 -9.17 15.97
C CYS A 272 -1.76 -8.93 14.45
N GLY A 273 -1.68 -7.66 14.01
CA GLY A 273 -1.62 -7.28 12.60
C GLY A 273 -2.97 -7.27 11.89
N GLN A 274 -4.10 -7.38 12.61
CA GLN A 274 -5.41 -7.20 12.02
C GLN A 274 -5.64 -5.72 11.66
N PRO A 275 -6.03 -5.40 10.42
CA PRO A 275 -6.30 -4.03 10.03
C PRO A 275 -7.55 -3.47 10.72
N LEU A 276 -7.45 -2.23 11.18
CA LEU A 276 -8.54 -1.48 11.80
C LEU A 276 -9.10 -0.48 10.79
N GLN A 277 -10.18 -0.86 10.10
CA GLN A 277 -10.87 -0.04 9.11
C GLN A 277 -11.80 0.98 9.75
N ASN A 278 -12.29 1.95 8.96
CA ASN A 278 -13.28 2.94 9.40
C ASN A 278 -12.81 3.88 10.52
N VAL A 279 -11.50 4.10 10.63
CA VAL A 279 -10.88 5.00 11.60
C VAL A 279 -10.46 6.31 10.91
N SER A 280 -10.81 7.45 11.51
CA SER A 280 -10.35 8.75 11.00
C SER A 280 -8.90 9.02 11.42
N VAL A 281 -8.01 9.14 10.45
CA VAL A 281 -6.61 9.52 10.64
C VAL A 281 -6.44 11.01 10.31
N GLN A 282 -5.81 11.76 11.21
CA GLN A 282 -5.47 13.17 11.04
C GLN A 282 -4.00 13.30 10.68
N PHE A 283 -3.68 13.92 9.55
CA PHE A 283 -2.32 14.15 9.06
C PHE A 283 -1.93 15.61 9.26
N ALA A 284 -0.65 15.84 9.57
CA ALA A 284 -0.08 17.18 9.72
C ALA A 284 1.35 17.25 9.19
N ILE A 285 1.73 18.42 8.70
CA ILE A 285 3.11 18.79 8.39
C ILE A 285 3.58 19.76 9.47
N PRO A 286 4.14 19.29 10.60
CA PRO A 286 4.60 20.16 11.68
C PRO A 286 5.80 21.03 11.32
N ALA A 287 6.65 20.63 10.37
CA ALA A 287 7.87 21.35 10.02
C ALA A 287 8.22 21.19 8.53
N GLY A 288 8.97 22.16 8.00
CA GLY A 288 9.46 22.18 6.62
C GLY A 288 8.76 23.22 5.72
N PRO A 289 9.09 23.24 4.42
CA PRO A 289 8.50 24.17 3.44
C PRO A 289 6.97 24.21 3.40
N ASN A 290 6.28 23.13 3.75
CA ASN A 290 4.82 23.04 3.76
C ASN A 290 4.24 23.02 5.19
N ALA A 291 4.98 23.53 6.19
CA ALA A 291 4.55 23.53 7.59
C ALA A 291 3.17 24.19 7.80
N GLY A 292 2.37 23.59 8.68
CA GLY A 292 1.01 24.05 9.00
C GLY A 292 -0.09 23.45 8.12
N ARG A 293 0.27 22.69 7.07
CA ARG A 293 -0.71 21.95 6.26
C ARG A 293 -1.23 20.74 7.03
N THR A 294 -2.54 20.52 6.96
CA THR A 294 -3.23 19.38 7.57
C THR A 294 -4.12 18.67 6.56
N GLY A 295 -4.56 17.46 6.91
CA GLY A 295 -5.53 16.67 6.15
C GLY A 295 -6.11 15.54 6.99
N SER A 296 -7.15 14.90 6.50
CA SER A 296 -7.76 13.74 7.16
C SER A 296 -8.16 12.70 6.14
N ALA A 297 -8.03 11.42 6.48
CA ALA A 297 -8.55 10.33 5.68
C ALA A 297 -9.03 9.18 6.57
N THR A 298 -10.00 8.40 6.07
CA THR A 298 -10.52 7.22 6.76
C THR A 298 -9.74 5.98 6.36
N THR A 299 -9.42 5.09 7.31
CA THR A 299 -8.79 3.81 7.00
C THR A 299 -9.74 2.91 6.20
N ASN A 300 -9.23 2.32 5.12
CA ASN A 300 -9.94 1.34 4.31
C ASN A 300 -9.92 -0.07 4.96
N ALA A 301 -10.45 -1.09 4.27
CA ALA A 301 -10.47 -2.48 4.74
C ALA A 301 -9.09 -3.11 5.01
N SER A 302 -8.02 -2.51 4.48
CA SER A 302 -6.63 -2.89 4.77
C SER A 302 -6.01 -2.06 5.89
N GLY A 303 -6.80 -1.25 6.61
CA GLY A 303 -6.31 -0.42 7.71
C GLY A 303 -5.52 0.80 7.23
N GLN A 304 -5.64 1.18 5.95
CA GLN A 304 -4.79 2.22 5.35
C GLN A 304 -5.56 3.51 5.05
N ALA A 305 -4.95 4.65 5.38
CA ALA A 305 -5.40 5.99 5.04
C ALA A 305 -4.26 6.74 4.34
N THR A 306 -4.54 7.50 3.29
CA THR A 306 -3.50 8.20 2.50
C THR A 306 -3.64 9.71 2.58
N PHE A 307 -2.51 10.40 2.54
CA PHE A 307 -2.45 11.86 2.49
C PHE A 307 -1.46 12.29 1.41
N SER A 308 -1.95 13.07 0.46
CA SER A 308 -1.17 13.59 -0.66
C SER A 308 -1.10 15.10 -0.64
N TYR A 309 0.08 15.67 -0.92
CA TYR A 309 0.28 17.11 -0.98
C TYR A 309 1.40 17.51 -1.94
N VAL A 310 1.34 18.75 -2.43
CA VAL A 310 2.28 19.30 -3.40
C VAL A 310 3.34 20.14 -2.70
N GLY A 311 4.62 19.96 -3.07
CA GLY A 311 5.73 20.73 -2.52
C GLY A 311 5.80 22.15 -3.07
N VAL A 312 5.92 23.16 -2.19
CA VAL A 312 5.94 24.59 -2.57
C VAL A 312 7.34 25.20 -2.67
N ALA A 313 8.32 24.64 -1.98
CA ALA A 313 9.70 25.11 -1.99
C ALA A 313 10.66 23.98 -1.60
N THR A 314 11.94 24.17 -1.89
CA THR A 314 12.99 23.19 -1.53
C THR A 314 13.18 23.09 -0.02
N GLY A 315 13.47 21.90 0.46
CA GLY A 315 13.69 21.61 1.88
C GLY A 315 13.00 20.31 2.27
N THR A 316 13.11 19.95 3.55
CA THR A 316 12.53 18.71 4.06
C THR A 316 11.28 19.03 4.88
N ASP A 317 10.15 18.44 4.50
CA ASP A 317 8.98 18.37 5.37
C ASP A 317 9.09 17.19 6.30
N THR A 318 8.75 17.43 7.57
CA THR A 318 8.43 16.37 8.52
C THR A 318 6.92 16.20 8.53
N VAL A 319 6.44 14.97 8.30
CA VAL A 319 5.02 14.62 8.29
C VAL A 319 4.74 13.64 9.41
N SER A 320 3.62 13.81 10.10
CA SER A 320 3.09 12.88 11.08
C SER A 320 1.58 12.73 10.91
N ALA A 321 1.02 11.70 11.54
CA ALA A 321 -0.42 11.53 11.64
C ALA A 321 -0.82 11.03 13.03
N SER A 322 -2.10 11.05 13.32
CA SER A 322 -2.65 10.55 14.57
C SER A 322 -4.08 10.03 14.43
N VAL A 323 -4.45 9.12 15.31
CA VAL A 323 -5.82 8.67 15.54
C VAL A 323 -6.22 9.10 16.94
N THR A 324 -7.43 9.65 17.11
CA THR A 324 -7.98 10.00 18.42
C THR A 324 -9.19 9.12 18.71
N ASN A 325 -9.21 8.52 19.90
CA ASN A 325 -10.33 7.74 20.43
C ASN A 325 -10.74 8.31 21.80
N THR A 326 -11.70 7.67 22.46
CA THR A 326 -12.22 8.10 23.77
C THR A 326 -11.15 8.15 24.85
N ALA A 327 -10.12 7.29 24.78
CA ALA A 327 -9.06 7.23 25.78
C ALA A 327 -7.92 8.22 25.52
N GLY A 328 -7.74 8.71 24.27
CA GLY A 328 -6.73 9.71 23.94
C GLY A 328 -6.29 9.70 22.48
N THR A 329 -5.04 10.11 22.23
CA THR A 329 -4.47 10.20 20.88
C THR A 329 -3.30 9.23 20.68
N ILE A 330 -3.35 8.45 19.60
CA ILE A 330 -2.31 7.55 19.12
C ILE A 330 -1.55 8.25 17.99
N PRO A 331 -0.28 8.67 18.20
CA PRO A 331 0.53 9.27 17.13
C PRO A 331 1.21 8.21 16.26
N THR A 332 1.58 8.57 15.03
CA THR A 332 2.53 7.82 14.20
C THR A 332 3.99 8.12 14.58
N ASN A 333 4.92 7.38 14.00
CA ASN A 333 6.27 7.88 13.72
C ASN A 333 6.24 9.13 12.81
N ASN A 334 7.32 9.90 12.81
CA ASN A 334 7.53 10.95 11.83
C ASN A 334 8.15 10.37 10.54
N VAL A 335 7.79 10.93 9.39
CA VAL A 335 8.40 10.63 8.10
C VAL A 335 8.89 11.90 7.42
N ASN A 336 9.83 11.77 6.48
CA ASN A 336 10.41 12.90 5.77
C ASN A 336 10.02 12.93 4.29
N VAL A 337 9.65 14.10 3.79
CA VAL A 337 9.48 14.37 2.37
C VAL A 337 10.47 15.45 1.96
N ILE A 338 11.44 15.08 1.14
CA ILE A 338 12.53 15.97 0.71
C ILE A 338 12.14 16.59 -0.63
N TRP A 339 12.05 17.91 -0.68
CA TRP A 339 11.77 18.68 -1.88
C TRP A 339 13.05 19.22 -2.50
N ILE A 340 13.30 18.82 -3.75
CA ILE A 340 14.45 19.27 -4.54
C ILE A 340 13.99 20.14 -5.71
N ALA A 341 14.80 21.11 -6.10
CA ALA A 341 14.53 21.90 -7.29
C ALA A 341 15.19 21.25 -8.50
N PHE A 342 14.41 20.97 -9.54
CA PHE A 342 14.94 20.86 -10.89
C PHE A 342 15.19 22.25 -11.47
N ALA A 343 15.63 22.30 -12.73
CA ALA A 343 15.80 23.57 -13.42
C ALA A 343 14.44 24.31 -13.51
N PRO A 344 14.40 25.64 -13.29
CA PRO A 344 13.15 26.40 -13.38
C PRO A 344 12.48 26.23 -14.75
N GLY A 345 11.15 26.24 -14.79
CA GLY A 345 10.40 26.18 -16.05
C GLY A 345 9.94 24.79 -16.50
N GLY A 346 10.04 23.77 -15.64
CA GLY A 346 9.42 22.45 -15.88
C GLY A 346 10.25 21.49 -16.72
N GLY A 347 11.57 21.52 -16.57
CA GLY A 347 12.49 20.58 -17.20
C GLY A 347 13.77 20.42 -16.37
N ALA A 348 14.66 19.53 -16.78
CA ALA A 348 15.89 19.22 -16.05
C ALA A 348 17.13 19.30 -16.93
N PHE A 349 18.28 19.55 -16.29
CA PHE A 349 19.57 19.32 -16.94
C PHE A 349 19.94 17.83 -16.86
N VAL A 350 20.83 17.39 -17.75
CA VAL A 350 21.18 15.99 -17.91
C VAL A 350 22.70 15.84 -17.96
N ILE A 351 23.23 14.78 -17.37
CA ILE A 351 24.62 14.32 -17.47
C ILE A 351 24.68 12.86 -17.92
N GLY A 352 25.81 12.44 -18.47
CA GLY A 352 26.06 11.05 -18.82
C GLY A 352 26.28 10.15 -17.61
N ASP A 353 25.85 8.88 -17.69
CA ASP A 353 26.02 7.89 -16.62
C ASP A 353 27.49 7.55 -16.30
N LEU A 354 28.39 7.71 -17.28
CA LEU A 354 29.82 7.54 -17.02
C LEU A 354 30.46 8.76 -16.34
N GLU A 355 29.75 9.89 -16.27
CA GLU A 355 30.18 11.09 -15.54
C GLU A 355 29.56 11.19 -14.14
N ASP A 356 28.66 10.28 -13.78
CA ASP A 356 28.03 10.21 -12.46
C ASP A 356 29.01 9.67 -11.40
N ILE A 357 29.96 10.52 -11.03
CA ILE A 357 30.98 10.23 -10.01
C ILE A 357 30.74 11.18 -8.83
N SER A 358 30.38 10.62 -7.68
CA SER A 358 30.16 11.39 -6.46
C SER A 358 31.37 12.27 -6.11
N GLY A 359 31.13 13.56 -5.90
CA GLY A 359 32.16 14.56 -5.61
C GLY A 359 32.90 15.12 -6.83
N ALA A 360 32.71 14.56 -8.03
CA ALA A 360 33.34 15.04 -9.26
C ALA A 360 32.64 16.27 -9.84
N GLN A 361 33.30 16.91 -10.82
CA GLN A 361 32.71 18.00 -11.60
C GLN A 361 31.89 17.41 -12.76
N ALA A 362 30.65 17.87 -12.89
CA ALA A 362 29.73 17.53 -13.96
C ALA A 362 29.66 18.66 -15.01
N TYR A 363 29.58 18.29 -16.28
CA TYR A 363 29.32 19.19 -17.41
C TYR A 363 27.84 19.10 -17.83
N TRP A 364 26.93 19.67 -17.06
CA TRP A 364 25.49 19.48 -17.29
C TRP A 364 24.89 20.37 -18.40
N TRP A 365 25.66 21.30 -18.99
CA TRP A 365 25.18 22.14 -20.10
C TRP A 365 26.29 22.69 -20.99
N GLY A 366 26.05 22.65 -22.32
CA GLY A 366 26.80 23.47 -23.27
C GLY A 366 26.90 22.91 -24.68
N ALA A 367 27.55 23.67 -25.57
CA ALA A 367 27.70 23.32 -26.99
C ALA A 367 28.40 21.98 -27.22
N GLN A 368 29.29 21.61 -26.31
CA GLN A 368 30.12 20.40 -26.39
C GLN A 368 29.62 19.25 -25.51
N TRP A 369 28.40 19.33 -24.97
CA TRP A 369 27.85 18.31 -24.06
C TRP A 369 28.02 16.89 -24.59
N TRP A 370 27.63 16.65 -25.85
CA TRP A 370 27.73 15.33 -26.50
C TRP A 370 29.14 14.71 -26.56
N LYS A 371 30.18 15.53 -26.37
CA LYS A 371 31.59 15.12 -26.34
C LYS A 371 32.16 15.10 -24.92
N ALA A 372 31.63 15.96 -24.04
CA ALA A 372 32.08 16.09 -22.66
C ALA A 372 31.46 15.03 -21.74
N ASP A 373 30.23 14.59 -22.05
CA ASP A 373 29.50 13.59 -21.27
C ASP A 373 29.43 12.26 -22.00
N HIS A 374 30.13 11.26 -21.47
CA HIS A 374 30.14 9.91 -22.02
C HIS A 374 28.94 9.10 -21.51
N LEU A 375 28.35 8.31 -22.40
CA LEU A 375 27.27 7.38 -22.06
C LEU A 375 27.71 5.94 -22.25
N SER A 376 27.18 5.02 -21.44
CA SER A 376 27.39 3.57 -21.61
C SER A 376 26.98 3.06 -23.00
N SER A 377 25.99 3.70 -23.63
CA SER A 377 25.55 3.35 -25.00
C SER A 377 26.34 4.03 -26.13
N GLY A 378 27.38 4.80 -25.81
CA GLY A 378 28.20 5.55 -26.76
C GLY A 378 27.90 7.05 -26.76
N LEU A 379 28.18 7.71 -27.88
CA LEU A 379 28.04 9.17 -27.96
C LEU A 379 26.58 9.60 -28.16
N ALA A 380 26.18 10.66 -27.46
CA ALA A 380 24.89 11.30 -27.70
C ALA A 380 24.86 12.04 -29.05
N PRO A 381 23.66 12.33 -29.59
CA PRO A 381 23.51 13.18 -30.76
C PRO A 381 24.16 14.56 -30.52
N ALA A 382 25.02 15.01 -31.43
CA ALA A 382 25.75 16.28 -31.28
C ALA A 382 24.85 17.51 -31.09
N SER A 383 23.57 17.40 -31.46
CA SER A 383 22.57 18.45 -31.25
C SER A 383 22.00 18.53 -29.84
N PHE A 384 22.20 17.53 -28.97
CA PHE A 384 21.81 17.60 -27.57
C PHE A 384 22.82 18.45 -26.78
N LYS A 385 22.32 19.25 -25.84
CA LYS A 385 23.10 20.27 -25.10
C LYS A 385 23.02 20.12 -23.58
N GLY A 386 22.34 19.07 -23.09
CA GLY A 386 22.21 18.80 -21.66
C GLY A 386 20.92 19.32 -21.02
N TYR A 387 19.90 19.75 -21.77
CA TYR A 387 18.62 20.21 -21.19
C TYR A 387 17.41 19.53 -21.82
N GLU A 388 16.55 18.96 -20.97
CA GLU A 388 15.26 18.39 -21.34
C GLU A 388 14.10 19.25 -20.83
N ASN A 389 12.97 19.21 -21.54
CA ASN A 389 11.76 19.96 -21.20
C ASN A 389 10.49 19.17 -21.51
N GLY A 390 10.63 17.85 -21.59
CA GLY A 390 9.56 16.92 -21.92
C GLY A 390 9.04 16.17 -20.70
N ASN A 391 9.78 16.16 -19.60
CA ASN A 391 9.38 15.57 -18.34
C ASN A 391 9.36 16.61 -17.22
N ALA A 392 8.17 17.10 -16.86
CA ALA A 392 8.01 18.13 -15.84
C ALA A 392 8.28 17.62 -14.41
N SER A 393 8.33 16.30 -14.20
CA SER A 393 8.53 15.69 -12.89
C SER A 393 9.36 14.40 -13.01
N PRO A 394 10.65 14.50 -13.37
CA PRO A 394 11.48 13.34 -13.67
C PRO A 394 11.67 12.41 -12.46
N TRP A 395 11.65 11.09 -12.71
CA TRP A 395 12.00 10.06 -11.74
C TRP A 395 12.89 8.98 -12.37
N CYS A 396 13.66 8.27 -11.55
CA CYS A 396 14.48 7.15 -12.04
C CYS A 396 13.63 6.05 -12.67
N GLY A 397 14.15 5.45 -13.73
CA GLY A 397 13.45 4.46 -14.56
C GLY A 397 12.49 5.06 -15.59
N GLN A 398 12.30 6.39 -15.62
CA GLN A 398 11.52 7.06 -16.66
C GLN A 398 12.38 7.45 -17.87
N THR A 399 11.75 8.14 -18.82
CA THR A 399 12.39 8.75 -19.98
C THR A 399 12.09 10.24 -20.03
N TRP A 400 12.84 10.97 -20.84
CA TRP A 400 12.64 12.38 -21.13
C TRP A 400 12.71 12.64 -22.63
N THR A 401 12.19 13.79 -23.04
CA THR A 401 12.30 14.26 -24.42
C THR A 401 12.68 15.74 -24.48
N THR A 402 13.27 16.16 -25.59
CA THR A 402 13.69 17.55 -25.82
C THR A 402 13.81 17.85 -27.31
N ARG A 403 14.16 19.09 -27.63
CA ARG A 403 14.45 19.54 -29.00
C ARG A 403 15.94 19.91 -29.17
N PRO A 404 16.50 19.75 -30.38
CA PRO A 404 17.88 20.15 -30.71
C PRO A 404 18.29 21.57 -30.29
N GLY A 405 19.54 21.70 -29.86
CA GLY A 405 20.21 22.99 -29.62
C GLY A 405 19.55 23.77 -28.49
N ASN A 406 19.21 25.02 -28.76
CA ASN A 406 18.54 25.91 -27.79
C ASN A 406 17.00 25.91 -27.92
N SER A 407 16.44 25.01 -28.73
CA SER A 407 15.01 25.02 -29.07
C SER A 407 14.11 24.58 -27.90
N SER A 408 14.67 23.89 -26.91
CA SER A 408 14.00 23.50 -25.66
C SER A 408 13.87 24.64 -24.65
N LYS A 409 14.48 25.81 -24.93
CA LYS A 409 14.39 27.04 -24.12
C LYS A 409 14.80 26.81 -22.65
N PRO A 410 16.08 26.50 -22.39
CA PRO A 410 16.58 26.31 -21.03
C PRO A 410 16.37 27.58 -20.18
N PRO A 411 16.29 27.44 -18.84
CA PRO A 411 15.95 28.55 -17.97
C PRO A 411 17.01 29.66 -17.97
N LYS A 412 16.59 30.90 -17.71
CA LYS A 412 17.50 32.05 -17.66
C LYS A 412 18.53 31.97 -16.53
N SER A 413 18.20 31.26 -15.45
CA SER A 413 19.03 31.10 -14.26
C SER A 413 18.80 29.72 -13.64
N VAL A 414 19.78 29.25 -12.89
CA VAL A 414 19.70 27.97 -12.16
C VAL A 414 19.87 28.20 -10.65
N PRO A 415 19.25 27.38 -9.80
CA PRO A 415 19.51 27.37 -8.36
C PRO A 415 20.96 27.00 -8.04
N SER A 416 21.45 27.38 -6.86
CA SER A 416 22.81 27.03 -6.39
C SER A 416 23.02 25.53 -6.16
N VAL A 417 21.94 24.80 -5.91
CA VAL A 417 21.86 23.34 -5.87
C VAL A 417 20.61 22.92 -6.63
N MET A 418 20.74 22.04 -7.61
CA MET A 418 19.61 21.53 -8.37
C MET A 418 19.76 20.04 -8.67
N ALA A 419 18.63 19.38 -8.91
CA ALA A 419 18.56 18.02 -9.40
C ALA A 419 18.88 17.97 -10.89
N VAL A 420 19.73 17.01 -11.27
CA VAL A 420 20.21 16.77 -12.64
C VAL A 420 20.01 15.29 -12.95
N LEU A 421 19.46 14.99 -14.13
CA LEU A 421 19.20 13.63 -14.57
C LEU A 421 20.50 12.98 -15.03
N VAL A 422 20.62 11.68 -14.78
CA VAL A 422 21.70 10.86 -15.32
C VAL A 422 21.11 9.95 -16.39
N THR A 423 21.71 9.91 -17.57
CA THR A 423 21.24 9.12 -18.72
C THR A 423 22.32 8.16 -19.18
N SER A 424 21.94 6.93 -19.50
CA SER A 424 22.85 5.95 -20.13
C SER A 424 22.68 5.90 -21.64
N HIS A 425 21.60 6.49 -22.15
CA HIS A 425 21.23 6.43 -23.54
C HIS A 425 20.48 7.65 -24.04
N VAL A 426 20.98 8.25 -25.12
CA VAL A 426 20.33 9.37 -25.81
C VAL A 426 20.21 9.07 -27.30
N THR A 427 19.00 9.18 -27.83
CA THR A 427 18.71 9.01 -29.26
C THR A 427 18.01 10.21 -29.85
N LYS A 428 17.99 10.28 -31.19
CA LYS A 428 17.29 11.33 -31.94
C LYS A 428 16.47 10.72 -33.06
N ASN A 429 15.20 11.08 -33.14
CA ASN A 429 14.32 10.79 -34.26
C ASN A 429 13.69 12.08 -34.78
N GLY A 430 14.13 12.52 -35.96
CA GLY A 430 13.73 13.83 -36.51
C GLY A 430 14.05 14.98 -35.55
N PRO A 431 13.08 15.82 -35.15
CA PRO A 431 13.29 16.93 -34.24
C PRO A 431 13.21 16.55 -32.76
N VAL A 432 12.94 15.29 -32.41
CA VAL A 432 12.83 14.84 -31.02
C VAL A 432 14.11 14.13 -30.63
N ILE A 433 14.68 14.54 -29.50
CA ILE A 433 15.75 13.84 -28.80
C ILE A 433 15.14 13.23 -27.55
N SER A 434 15.46 11.98 -27.24
CA SER A 434 14.95 11.28 -26.07
C SER A 434 16.09 10.57 -25.34
N GLY A 435 15.94 10.39 -24.04
CA GLY A 435 16.84 9.56 -23.25
C GLY A 435 16.15 8.93 -22.05
N ASP A 436 16.88 8.04 -21.39
CA ASP A 436 16.48 7.40 -20.15
C ASP A 436 16.90 8.22 -18.92
N ILE A 437 16.35 7.88 -17.77
CA ILE A 437 16.75 8.39 -16.46
C ILE A 437 17.20 7.19 -15.65
N VAL A 438 18.51 6.98 -15.57
CA VAL A 438 19.07 5.87 -14.77
C VAL A 438 19.24 6.29 -13.31
N HIS A 439 19.72 7.51 -13.05
CA HIS A 439 19.85 8.12 -11.73
C HIS A 439 19.40 9.60 -11.77
N ILE A 440 19.24 10.22 -10.61
CA ILE A 440 19.09 11.66 -10.38
C ILE A 440 20.09 12.08 -9.31
N VAL A 441 20.92 13.07 -9.64
CA VAL A 441 21.94 13.61 -8.73
C VAL A 441 21.64 15.04 -8.34
N LEU A 442 22.08 15.44 -7.14
CA LEU A 442 22.15 16.84 -6.75
C LEU A 442 23.50 17.42 -7.17
N VAL A 443 23.44 18.52 -7.93
CA VAL A 443 24.62 19.26 -8.38
C VAL A 443 24.66 20.62 -7.70
N GLN A 444 25.75 20.90 -7.00
CA GLN A 444 26.09 22.25 -6.56
C GLN A 444 26.65 23.02 -7.77
N THR A 445 25.90 23.98 -8.28
CA THR A 445 26.21 24.67 -9.54
C THR A 445 27.37 25.65 -9.38
N ASN A 446 28.30 25.65 -10.34
CA ASN A 446 29.30 26.70 -10.45
C ASN A 446 28.71 27.96 -11.12
N ARG A 447 29.36 29.11 -10.92
CA ARG A 447 29.05 30.33 -11.69
C ARG A 447 29.47 30.14 -13.15
N GLY A 448 28.77 30.79 -14.07
CA GLY A 448 29.15 30.83 -15.50
C GLY A 448 28.06 30.39 -16.47
N TYR A 449 27.00 29.74 -15.97
CA TYR A 449 25.84 29.35 -16.78
C TYR A 449 25.10 30.54 -17.38
N ALA A 450 24.64 30.38 -18.62
CA ALA A 450 23.57 31.18 -19.22
C ALA A 450 22.71 30.30 -20.15
N ALA A 451 21.49 30.76 -20.46
CA ALA A 451 20.50 30.09 -21.34
C ALA A 451 20.89 30.07 -22.83
N ASN A 452 22.18 29.89 -23.12
CA ASN A 452 22.77 29.78 -24.44
C ASN A 452 23.93 28.78 -24.35
N PRO A 453 24.05 27.81 -25.28
CA PRO A 453 25.05 26.74 -25.19
C PRO A 453 26.51 27.20 -25.34
N GLY A 454 26.76 28.47 -25.68
CA GLY A 454 28.10 29.08 -25.63
C GLY A 454 28.60 29.37 -24.21
N HIS A 455 27.72 29.32 -23.20
CA HIS A 455 28.08 29.43 -21.79
C HIS A 455 27.89 28.07 -21.13
N ILE A 456 28.96 27.49 -20.62
CA ILE A 456 28.92 26.15 -20.05
C ILE A 456 28.26 26.16 -18.67
N GLY A 457 27.47 25.13 -18.39
CA GLY A 457 27.01 24.83 -17.04
C GLY A 457 27.86 23.71 -16.47
N THR A 458 28.50 23.98 -15.33
CA THR A 458 29.27 22.99 -14.59
C THR A 458 28.91 23.02 -13.11
N GLY A 459 29.26 21.98 -12.37
CA GLY A 459 29.01 21.92 -10.94
C GLY A 459 29.54 20.65 -10.30
N LYS A 460 29.53 20.59 -8.99
CA LYS A 460 29.98 19.40 -8.24
C LYS A 460 28.79 18.50 -7.94
N ILE A 461 28.91 17.20 -8.21
CA ILE A 461 27.93 16.19 -7.76
C ILE A 461 28.09 16.03 -6.25
N ILE A 462 27.02 16.29 -5.48
CA ILE A 462 27.06 16.28 -4.01
C ILE A 462 26.22 15.17 -3.37
N ALA A 463 25.28 14.58 -4.11
CA ALA A 463 24.47 13.45 -3.65
C ALA A 463 23.80 12.73 -4.84
N THR A 464 23.45 11.47 -4.65
CA THR A 464 22.58 10.68 -5.53
C THR A 464 21.26 10.45 -4.82
N ILE A 465 20.13 10.63 -5.52
CA ILE A 465 18.77 10.55 -4.95
C ILE A 465 18.17 9.16 -5.20
N CYS A 466 18.25 8.76 -6.45
CA CYS A 466 18.06 7.46 -7.02
C CYS A 466 19.01 7.42 -8.23
#